data_AF-A0A3M1WMK0-F1
#
_entry.id   AF-A0A3M1WMK0-F1
#
_cell.length_a   1.000
_cell.length_b   1.000
_cell.length_c   1.000
_cell.angle_alpha   90.00
_cell.angle_beta   90.00
_cell.angle_gamma   90.00
#
_symmetry.space_group_name_H-M   'P 1'
#
loop_
_entity.id
_entity.type
_entity.pdbx_description
1 polymer ?
#
loop_
_entity_poly.entity_id
_entity_poly.type
_entity_poly.pdbx_seq_one_letter_code
_entity_poly.pdbx_strand_id
1 'polypeptide(L)'
;MADSLRNSYPDKDNGRVRNLSLTGNAGSGKLPPQALDMEEAVLGALMVEKDALHRVMDILQPHMFYKDANTFIFEAILELFQN
;
A
#
# COMPACT_ATOMS: atom_id res chain seq x y z
N MET A 1 -28.89 -1.32 4.68
CA MET A 1 -28.32 -2.69 4.57
C MET A 1 -27.61 -2.76 3.22
N ALA A 2 -26.50 -2.05 3.08
CA ALA A 2 -25.14 -2.48 3.42
C ALA A 2 -24.48 -3.23 2.23
N ASP A 3 -23.72 -2.47 1.44
CA ASP A 3 -22.30 -2.75 1.20
C ASP A 3 -21.90 -4.20 0.84
N SER A 4 -22.39 -4.71 -0.29
CA SER A 4 -21.99 -6.06 -0.71
C SER A 4 -21.88 -6.26 -2.22
N LEU A 5 -21.13 -5.42 -2.97
CA LEU A 5 -20.70 -5.74 -4.34
C LEU A 5 -19.32 -5.18 -4.73
N ARG A 6 -18.36 -5.08 -3.79
CA ARG A 6 -16.94 -4.86 -4.11
C ARG A 6 -16.23 -6.21 -4.32
N ASN A 7 -16.67 -7.00 -5.30
CA ASN A 7 -15.86 -8.12 -5.81
C ASN A 7 -16.30 -8.53 -7.22
N SER A 8 -15.57 -8.11 -8.26
CA SER A 8 -15.57 -8.73 -9.59
C SER A 8 -14.42 -8.16 -10.43
N TYR A 9 -13.19 -8.56 -10.12
CA TYR A 9 -12.11 -8.48 -11.11
C TYR A 9 -12.09 -9.79 -11.89
N PRO A 10 -12.20 -9.76 -13.24
CA PRO A 10 -12.07 -10.96 -14.04
C PRO A 10 -10.58 -11.25 -14.29
N ASP A 11 -10.10 -12.38 -13.79
CA ASP A 11 -8.81 -12.96 -14.17
C ASP A 11 -8.97 -13.63 -15.55
N LYS A 12 -8.27 -13.10 -16.57
CA LYS A 12 -8.28 -13.65 -17.93
C LYS A 12 -6.85 -13.64 -18.49
N ASP A 13 -6.07 -14.65 -18.14
CA ASP A 13 -5.00 -15.06 -19.04
C ASP A 13 -4.94 -16.58 -19.18
N ASN A 14 -5.37 -17.05 -20.35
CA ASN A 14 -5.42 -18.44 -20.73
C ASN A 14 -4.26 -18.75 -21.68
N GLY A 15 -3.21 -19.38 -21.16
CA GLY A 15 -2.36 -20.33 -21.89
C GLY A 15 -1.53 -19.83 -23.08
N ARG A 16 -0.54 -18.95 -22.88
CA ARG A 16 0.56 -18.77 -23.85
C ARG A 16 1.91 -19.23 -23.29
N VAL A 17 2.35 -20.40 -23.75
CA VAL A 17 3.68 -20.96 -23.49
C VAL A 17 4.77 -20.17 -24.24
N ARG A 18 5.70 -19.64 -23.44
CA ARG A 18 7.16 -19.49 -23.65
C ARG A 18 7.73 -18.37 -24.55
N ASN A 19 8.59 -17.60 -23.87
CA ASN A 19 9.86 -17.02 -24.29
C ASN A 19 9.84 -15.80 -25.21
N LEU A 20 9.85 -14.61 -24.60
CA LEU A 20 10.61 -13.48 -25.14
C LEU A 20 10.96 -12.48 -24.02
N SER A 21 12.20 -12.53 -23.53
CA SER A 21 12.78 -11.44 -22.72
C SER A 21 12.83 -10.19 -23.59
N LEU A 22 11.91 -9.26 -23.40
CA LEU A 22 11.96 -7.94 -24.03
C LEU A 22 11.48 -6.89 -23.03
N THR A 23 12.47 -6.14 -22.54
CA THR A 23 12.42 -4.68 -22.31
C THR A 23 11.32 -4.10 -21.44
N GLY A 24 11.75 -3.41 -20.38
CA GLY A 24 10.90 -2.60 -19.51
C GLY A 24 9.99 -1.61 -20.25
N ASN A 25 8.98 -1.16 -19.49
CA ASN A 25 7.87 -0.28 -19.89
C ASN A 25 6.82 -0.92 -20.80
N ALA A 26 6.04 -1.84 -20.23
CA ALA A 26 4.66 -2.03 -20.64
C ALA A 26 3.84 -0.78 -20.22
N GLY A 27 3.33 -0.04 -21.20
CA GLY A 27 2.26 0.94 -21.00
C GLY A 27 2.74 2.34 -20.67
N SER A 28 2.72 3.21 -21.68
CA SER A 28 2.88 4.66 -21.57
C SER A 28 1.72 5.32 -20.82
N GLY A 29 1.63 5.09 -19.51
CA GLY A 29 0.99 5.94 -18.53
C GLY A 29 2.07 6.33 -17.52
N LYS A 30 2.26 7.62 -17.26
CA LYS A 30 3.20 8.04 -16.21
C LYS A 30 2.73 7.42 -14.90
N LEU A 31 3.57 6.60 -14.28
CA LEU A 31 3.34 6.12 -12.93
C LEU A 31 3.01 7.35 -12.06
N PRO A 32 1.92 7.33 -11.28
CA PRO A 32 1.65 8.43 -10.37
C PRO A 32 2.88 8.61 -9.45
N PRO A 33 3.21 9.85 -9.07
CA PRO A 33 4.34 10.10 -8.18
C PRO A 33 4.10 9.35 -6.86
N GLN A 34 4.98 8.41 -6.55
CA GLN A 34 4.91 7.55 -5.36
C GLN A 34 6.32 7.26 -4.84
N ALA A 35 6.43 7.00 -3.53
CA ALA A 35 7.69 6.67 -2.85
C ALA A 35 7.45 5.51 -1.89
N LEU A 36 7.36 4.29 -2.45
CA LEU A 36 7.02 3.07 -1.71
C LEU A 36 8.06 2.70 -0.65
N ASP A 37 9.32 2.97 -0.93
CA ASP A 37 10.44 2.83 -0.01
C ASP A 37 10.32 3.76 1.21
N MET A 38 9.81 4.98 1.00
CA MET A 38 9.55 5.91 2.08
C MET A 38 8.39 5.47 2.96
N GLU A 39 7.33 4.88 2.39
CA GLU A 39 6.24 4.29 3.17
C GLU A 39 6.76 3.19 4.11
N GLU A 40 7.58 2.28 3.59
CA GLU A 40 8.19 1.19 4.35
C GLU A 40 9.12 1.72 5.47
N ALA A 41 9.90 2.76 5.18
CA ALA A 41 10.77 3.41 6.16
C ALA A 41 9.98 4.10 7.29
N VAL A 42 8.87 4.77 6.96
CA VAL A 42 7.99 5.42 7.95
C VAL A 42 7.37 4.38 8.88
N LEU A 43 6.82 3.30 8.34
CA LEU A 43 6.24 2.21 9.14
C LEU A 43 7.31 1.55 10.03
N GLY A 44 8.51 1.32 9.50
CA GLY A 44 9.63 0.79 10.28
C GLY A 44 10.01 1.72 11.44
N ALA A 45 10.08 3.03 11.21
CA ALA A 45 10.38 4.00 12.25
C ALA A 45 9.30 4.00 13.37
N LEU A 46 8.02 3.90 13.00
CA LEU A 46 6.90 3.81 13.95
C LEU A 46 6.95 2.56 14.81
N MET A 47 7.48 1.45 14.30
CA MET A 47 7.63 0.19 15.06
C MET A 47 8.81 0.22 16.03
N VAL A 48 9.83 1.04 15.77
CA VAL A 48 11.05 1.11 16.59
C VAL A 48 10.96 2.15 17.69
N GLU A 49 10.40 3.32 17.39
CA GLU A 49 10.34 4.44 18.34
C GLU A 49 8.95 4.56 18.98
N LYS A 50 8.88 4.29 20.29
CA LYS A 50 7.64 4.30 21.09
C LYS A 50 6.81 5.60 20.97
N ASP A 51 7.49 6.73 20.87
CA ASP A 51 6.84 8.05 20.83
C ASP A 51 6.70 8.63 19.41
N ALA A 52 7.13 7.89 18.38
CA ALA A 52 7.08 8.40 17.00
C ALA A 52 5.65 8.67 16.53
N LEU A 53 4.69 7.83 16.93
CA LEU A 53 3.29 7.99 16.54
C LEU A 53 2.72 9.34 17.01
N HIS A 54 3.10 9.79 18.21
CA HIS A 54 2.66 11.09 18.74
C HIS A 54 3.11 12.28 17.88
N ARG A 55 4.25 12.16 17.21
CA ARG A 55 4.79 13.23 16.39
C ARG A 55 4.14 13.31 15.01
N VAL A 56 3.56 12.20 14.53
CA VAL A 56 3.07 12.08 13.15
C VAL A 56 1.56 11.93 13.02
N MET A 57 0.85 11.65 14.12
CA MET A 57 -0.61 11.40 14.08
C MET A 57 -1.43 12.55 13.47
N ASP A 58 -0.94 13.79 13.57
CA ASP A 58 -1.62 14.98 13.04
C ASP A 58 -1.42 15.17 11.53
N ILE A 59 -0.41 14.52 10.94
CA ILE A 59 0.00 14.73 9.54
C ILE A 59 -0.15 13.49 8.67
N LEU A 60 -0.18 12.29 9.27
CA LEU A 60 -0.24 11.02 8.55
C LEU A 60 -1.57 10.33 8.82
N GLN A 61 -2.25 9.92 7.74
CA GLN A 61 -3.53 9.21 7.80
C GLN A 61 -3.44 7.91 6.98
N PRO A 62 -4.20 6.86 7.33
CA PRO A 62 -4.11 5.56 6.64
C PRO A 62 -4.30 5.64 5.12
N HIS A 63 -5.24 6.44 4.65
CA HIS A 63 -5.55 6.59 3.23
C HIS A 63 -4.45 7.29 2.39
N MET A 64 -3.39 7.80 3.03
CA MET A 64 -2.27 8.46 2.35
C MET A 64 -1.23 7.46 1.81
N PHE A 65 -1.25 6.21 2.28
CA PHE A 65 -0.39 5.16 1.76
C PHE A 65 -0.90 4.68 0.39
N TYR A 66 0.03 4.46 -0.55
CA TYR A 66 -0.29 3.99 -1.89
C TYR A 66 -0.57 2.47 -1.91
N LYS A 67 0.15 1.70 -1.09
CA LYS A 67 -0.09 0.26 -0.94
C LYS A 67 -1.13 0.00 0.13
N ASP A 68 -2.18 -0.74 -0.21
CA ASP A 68 -3.19 -1.23 0.75
C ASP A 68 -2.55 -1.97 1.93
N ALA A 69 -1.48 -2.74 1.69
CA ALA A 69 -0.74 -3.43 2.74
C ALA A 69 -0.17 -2.46 3.79
N ASN A 70 0.35 -1.31 3.35
CA ASN A 70 0.93 -0.31 4.23
C ASN A 70 -0.17 0.43 5.02
N THR A 71 -1.33 0.66 4.39
CA THR A 71 -2.54 1.15 5.06
C THR A 71 -2.93 0.26 6.24
N PHE A 72 -3.06 -1.06 6.02
CA PHE A 72 -3.44 -2.00 7.07
C PHE A 72 -2.43 -2.07 8.21
N ILE A 73 -1.13 -1.97 7.90
CA ILE A 73 -0.09 -1.93 8.94
C ILE A 73 -0.23 -0.68 9.80
N PHE A 74 -0.44 0.48 9.18
CA PHE A 74 -0.61 1.74 9.93
C PHE A 74 -1.89 1.73 10.78
N GLU A 75 -3.00 1.20 10.28
CA GLU A 75 -4.24 1.02 11.03
C GLU A 75 -4.03 0.14 12.27
N ALA A 76 -3.34 -0.98 12.13
CA ALA A 76 -3.02 -1.85 13.25
C ALA A 76 -2.14 -1.15 14.31
N ILE A 77 -1.18 -0.32 13.88
CA ILE A 77 -0.36 0.49 14.79
C ILE A 77 -1.24 1.49 15.57
N LEU A 78 -2.19 2.15 14.90
CA LEU A 78 -3.13 3.07 15.54
C LEU A 78 -4.04 2.35 16.54
N GLU A 79 -4.60 1.20 16.17
CA GLU A 79 -5.47 0.39 17.04
C GLU A 79 -4.73 -0.06 18.30
N LEU A 80 -3.50 -0.57 18.16
CA LEU A 80 -2.67 -0.97 19.29
C LEU A 80 -2.35 0.20 20.23
N PHE A 81 -2.23 1.41 19.69
CA PHE A 81 -1.95 2.60 20.48
C PHE A 81 -3.17 3.15 21.24
N GLN A 82 -4.38 2.88 20.74
CA GLN A 82 -5.64 3.32 21.35
C GLN A 82 -6.11 2.41 22.50
N ASN A 83 -5.50 1.23 22.68
CA ASN A 83 -5.75 0.31 23.79
C ASN A 83 -4.86 0.60 25.01
#